data_AF-A0AAU1BIB2-F1
#
_entry.id   AF-A0AAU1BIB2-F1
#
_cell.length_a   1.000
_cell.length_b   1.000
_cell.length_c   1.000
_cell.angle_alpha   90.00
_cell.angle_beta   90.00
_cell.angle_gamma   90.00
#
_symmetry.space_group_name_H-M   'P 1'
#
loop_
_entity.id
_entity.type
_entity.pdbx_description
1 polymer ?
#
loop_
_entity_poly.entity_id
_entity_poly.type
_entity_poly.pdbx_seq_one_letter_code
_entity_poly.pdbx_strand_id
1 'polypeptide(L)'
;MEVQQLMESLGRSGVNVLLKVDEEKMAQADETWTVFMSGPVLGEGEYIHLERASFDEGLGEAFSKLNEFPGDWQWVPSLSAISDAAGIESLLESLGRAGVTTILKVDSERIMSDGNAWTISLGGSALGEFEFVRYDCPTLSECLESSFARLCEFPGDWDWLPEFS
;
A
#
# COMPACT_ATOMS: atom_id res chain seq x y z
N MET A 1 2.23 5.30 15.74
CA MET A 1 1.07 5.35 14.82
C MET A 1 1.20 4.17 13.89
N GLU A 2 0.11 3.55 13.45
CA GLU A 2 0.18 2.42 12.51
C GLU A 2 0.04 2.88 11.05
N VAL A 3 0.46 2.04 10.09
CA VAL A 3 0.34 2.31 8.65
C VAL A 3 -1.12 2.54 8.27
N GLN A 4 -2.04 1.73 8.82
CA GLN A 4 -3.48 1.93 8.63
C GLN A 4 -3.91 3.33 9.07
N GLN A 5 -3.55 3.71 10.30
CA GLN A 5 -3.92 5.01 10.89
C GLN A 5 -3.34 6.18 10.09
N LEU A 6 -2.11 6.04 9.57
CA LEU A 6 -1.47 7.04 8.73
C LEU A 6 -2.21 7.23 7.41
N MET A 7 -2.44 6.15 6.68
CA MET A 7 -3.10 6.19 5.38
C MET A 7 -4.53 6.71 5.52
N GLU A 8 -5.26 6.30 6.56
CA GLU A 8 -6.58 6.85 6.88
C GLU A 8 -6.53 8.34 7.22
N SER A 9 -5.52 8.80 7.96
CA SER A 9 -5.36 10.24 8.28
C SER A 9 -5.07 11.06 7.03
N LEU A 10 -4.24 10.54 6.12
CA LEU A 10 -4.00 11.14 4.79
C LEU A 10 -5.30 11.18 3.98
N GLY A 11 -6.04 10.07 3.95
CA GLY A 11 -7.33 9.95 3.27
C GLY A 11 -8.39 10.92 3.80
N ARG A 12 -8.52 11.07 5.12
CA ARG A 12 -9.40 12.08 5.76
C ARG A 12 -8.98 13.51 5.46
N SER A 13 -7.69 13.72 5.17
CA SER A 13 -7.17 15.00 4.71
C SER A 13 -7.38 15.22 3.21
N GLY A 14 -8.04 14.29 2.49
CA GLY A 14 -8.30 14.41 1.05
C GLY A 14 -7.19 13.84 0.16
N VAL A 15 -6.30 13.01 0.69
CA VAL A 15 -5.21 12.37 -0.06
C VAL A 15 -5.50 10.88 -0.28
N ASN A 16 -5.64 10.48 -1.54
CA ASN A 16 -5.58 9.08 -1.93
C ASN A 16 -4.13 8.59 -1.85
N VAL A 17 -3.90 7.47 -1.19
CA VAL A 17 -2.56 6.86 -1.06
C VAL A 17 -2.59 5.48 -1.66
N LEU A 18 -1.60 5.17 -2.48
CA LEU A 18 -1.35 3.85 -3.05
C LEU A 18 0.09 3.46 -2.77
N LEU A 19 0.25 2.25 -2.22
CA LEU A 19 1.51 1.55 -2.05
C LEU A 19 1.47 0.33 -2.96
N LYS A 20 2.52 0.12 -3.75
CA LYS A 20 2.64 -1.06 -4.61
C LYS A 20 4.01 -1.69 -4.46
N VAL A 21 4.01 -3.01 -4.36
CA VAL A 21 5.19 -3.86 -4.57
C VAL A 21 4.98 -4.62 -5.86
N ASP A 22 5.95 -4.52 -6.77
CA ASP A 22 5.93 -5.16 -8.08
C ASP A 22 6.84 -6.39 -8.10
N GLU A 23 6.29 -7.57 -8.40
CA GLU A 23 7.07 -8.82 -8.39
C GLU A 23 8.15 -8.88 -9.48
N GLU A 24 7.89 -8.30 -10.66
CA GLU A 24 8.85 -8.33 -11.77
C GLU A 24 10.06 -7.44 -11.46
N LYS A 25 9.80 -6.28 -10.86
CA LYS A 25 10.84 -5.37 -10.38
C LYS A 25 11.61 -5.97 -9.20
N MET A 26 10.91 -6.63 -8.27
CA MET A 26 11.54 -7.32 -7.15
C MET A 26 12.50 -8.43 -7.62
N ALA A 27 12.11 -9.21 -8.63
CA ALA A 27 12.95 -10.25 -9.21
C ALA A 27 14.25 -9.69 -9.84
N GLN A 28 14.22 -8.43 -10.26
CA GLN A 28 15.37 -7.71 -10.84
C GLN A 28 16.17 -6.92 -9.81
N ALA A 29 15.73 -6.90 -8.54
CA ALA A 29 16.25 -6.03 -7.49
C ALA A 29 16.28 -4.54 -7.92
N ASP A 30 15.27 -4.13 -8.69
CA ASP A 30 15.11 -2.79 -9.24
C ASP A 30 13.85 -2.15 -8.65
N GLU A 31 13.86 -0.82 -8.46
CA GLU A 31 12.79 0.07 -7.96
C GLU A 31 11.44 -0.59 -7.56
N THR A 32 11.50 -1.48 -6.57
CA THR A 32 10.46 -2.44 -6.20
C THR A 32 9.17 -1.80 -5.71
N TRP A 33 9.32 -0.65 -5.06
CA TRP A 33 8.26 0.04 -4.35
C TRP A 33 7.77 1.23 -5.14
N THR A 34 6.47 1.28 -5.41
CA THR A 34 5.80 2.48 -5.92
C THR A 34 4.99 3.12 -4.80
N VAL A 35 5.21 4.41 -4.57
CA VAL A 35 4.36 5.25 -3.72
C VAL A 35 3.67 6.27 -4.61
N PHE A 36 2.35 6.30 -4.56
CA PHE A 36 1.53 7.26 -5.28
C PHE A 36 0.58 7.97 -4.33
N MET A 37 0.59 9.31 -4.35
CA MET A 37 -0.32 10.14 -3.58
C MET A 37 -0.97 11.17 -4.51
N SER A 38 -2.29 11.32 -4.40
CA SER A 38 -3.06 12.26 -5.21
C SER A 38 -4.23 12.81 -4.41
N GLY A 39 -4.75 13.97 -4.78
CA GLY A 39 -5.96 14.50 -4.17
C GLY A 39 -6.06 16.01 -4.32
N PRO A 40 -7.26 16.58 -4.16
CA PRO A 40 -7.49 18.01 -4.36
C PRO A 40 -6.65 18.89 -3.42
N VAL A 41 -6.28 18.38 -2.25
CA VAL A 41 -5.43 19.10 -1.27
C VAL A 41 -3.95 19.19 -1.67
N LEU A 42 -3.51 18.42 -2.67
CA LEU A 42 -2.17 18.58 -3.23
C LEU A 42 -2.14 19.69 -4.31
N GLY A 43 -3.29 20.20 -4.75
CA GLY A 43 -3.39 21.13 -5.87
C GLY A 43 -4.02 20.48 -7.11
N GLU A 44 -4.52 21.31 -8.02
CA GLU A 44 -5.24 20.83 -9.21
C GLU A 44 -4.31 20.06 -10.16
N GLY A 45 -4.54 18.75 -10.31
CA GLY A 45 -3.74 17.88 -11.17
C GLY A 45 -2.39 17.46 -10.58
N GLU A 46 -2.09 17.88 -9.36
CA GLU A 46 -0.83 17.57 -8.68
C GLU A 46 -0.86 16.18 -8.03
N TYR A 47 0.27 15.50 -8.07
CA TYR A 47 0.45 14.17 -7.47
C TYR A 47 1.91 13.91 -7.11
N ILE A 48 2.11 12.99 -6.17
CA ILE A 48 3.42 12.40 -5.88
C ILE A 48 3.43 11.01 -6.51
N HIS A 49 4.43 10.72 -7.33
CA HIS A 49 4.69 9.39 -7.85
C HIS A 49 6.19 9.11 -7.72
N LEU A 50 6.53 8.09 -6.93
CA LEU A 50 7.90 7.69 -6.65
C LEU A 50 8.05 6.19 -6.85
N GLU A 51 9.15 5.78 -7.45
CA GLU A 51 9.57 4.39 -7.55
C GLU A 51 10.92 4.24 -6.84
N ARG A 52 11.03 3.40 -5.81
CA ARG A 52 12.23 3.28 -4.96
C ARG A 52 12.56 1.82 -4.67
N ALA A 53 13.82 1.57 -4.32
CA ALA A 53 14.28 0.21 -4.04
C ALA A 53 13.73 -0.34 -2.70
N SER A 54 13.40 0.53 -1.75
CA SER A 54 12.86 0.16 -0.44
C SER A 54 11.61 0.95 -0.06
N PHE A 55 10.82 0.39 0.86
CA PHE A 55 9.66 1.03 1.44
C PHE A 55 10.04 2.34 2.12
N ASP A 56 11.15 2.31 2.86
CA ASP A 56 11.61 3.43 3.65
C ASP A 56 11.99 4.65 2.81
N GLU A 57 12.70 4.42 1.70
CA GLU A 57 13.04 5.48 0.74
C GLU A 57 11.79 6.04 0.07
N GLY A 58 10.86 5.16 -0.35
CA GLY A 58 9.62 5.54 -1.01
C GLY A 58 8.73 6.43 -0.14
N LEU A 59 8.39 5.97 1.06
CA LEU A 59 7.53 6.73 1.98
C LEU A 59 8.26 7.94 2.56
N GLY A 60 9.53 7.81 2.92
CA GLY A 60 10.31 8.92 3.47
C GLY A 60 10.39 10.10 2.51
N GLU A 61 10.68 9.84 1.23
CA GLU A 61 10.68 10.89 0.20
C GLU A 61 9.27 11.41 -0.08
N ALA A 62 8.25 10.55 -0.13
CA ALA A 62 6.87 11.01 -0.31
C ALA A 62 6.44 11.98 0.79
N PHE A 63 6.77 11.72 2.05
CA PHE A 63 6.48 12.63 3.16
C PHE A 63 7.29 13.92 3.09
N SER A 64 8.54 13.86 2.65
CA SER A 64 9.32 15.06 2.38
C SER A 64 8.64 15.93 1.33
N LYS A 65 8.19 15.31 0.22
CA LYS A 65 7.50 16.01 -0.88
C LYS A 65 6.14 16.56 -0.49
N LEU A 66 5.40 15.92 0.42
CA LEU A 66 4.13 16.48 0.92
C LEU A 66 4.31 17.93 1.41
N ASN A 67 5.44 18.25 2.07
CA ASN A 67 5.72 19.61 2.55
C ASN A 67 5.89 20.66 1.45
N GLU A 68 6.00 20.25 0.19
CA GLU A 68 6.05 21.16 -0.97
C GLU A 68 4.64 21.55 -1.47
N PHE A 69 3.59 20.85 -1.03
CA PHE A 69 2.21 21.04 -1.46
C PHE A 69 1.38 21.90 -0.48
N PRO A 70 0.30 22.55 -0.97
CA PRO A 70 -0.56 23.41 -0.16
C PRO A 70 -1.42 22.60 0.82
N GLY A 71 -0.87 22.25 1.98
CA GLY A 71 -1.59 21.61 3.08
C GLY A 71 -0.81 21.71 4.40
N ASP A 72 -1.48 21.40 5.51
CA ASP A 72 -0.79 21.23 6.79
C ASP A 72 -0.34 19.77 6.92
N TRP A 73 0.94 19.54 6.73
CA TRP A 73 1.56 18.22 6.76
C TRP A 73 2.45 18.00 7.98
N GLN A 74 2.49 18.95 8.93
CA GLN A 74 3.35 18.86 10.11
C GLN A 74 2.95 17.70 11.05
N TRP A 75 1.73 17.20 10.92
CA TRP A 75 1.24 16.05 11.67
C TRP A 75 1.72 14.70 11.10
N VAL A 76 2.19 14.66 9.85
CA VAL A 76 2.73 13.43 9.24
C VAL A 76 4.01 13.07 9.99
N PRO A 77 4.06 11.91 10.66
CA PRO A 77 5.21 11.56 11.47
C PRO A 77 6.40 11.18 10.61
N SER A 78 7.58 11.21 11.21
CA SER A 78 8.72 10.49 10.65
C SER A 78 8.39 9.00 10.54
N LEU A 79 8.91 8.35 9.51
CA LEU A 79 8.71 6.94 9.24
C LEU A 79 9.08 6.03 10.43
N SER A 80 10.15 6.37 11.17
CA SER A 80 10.56 5.65 12.38
C SER A 80 9.55 5.70 13.54
N ALA A 81 8.52 6.53 13.47
CA ALA A 81 7.43 6.62 14.45
C ALA A 81 6.18 5.81 14.03
N ILE A 82 6.26 5.12 12.88
CA ILE A 82 5.24 4.20 12.40
C ILE A 82 5.59 2.79 12.89
N SER A 83 4.79 2.25 13.80
CA SER A 83 5.17 1.08 14.61
C SER A 83 5.20 -0.25 13.86
N ASP A 84 4.35 -0.39 12.85
CA ASP A 84 4.13 -1.58 12.03
C ASP A 84 4.71 -1.45 10.62
N ALA A 85 5.43 -0.35 10.32
CA ALA A 85 6.03 -0.09 9.01
C ALA A 85 6.87 -1.26 8.51
N ALA A 86 7.79 -1.76 9.35
CA ALA A 86 8.63 -2.91 9.02
C ALA A 86 7.84 -4.22 8.83
N GLY A 87 6.69 -4.36 9.51
CA GLY A 87 5.81 -5.51 9.36
C GLY A 87 5.09 -5.51 8.01
N ILE A 88 4.54 -4.35 7.62
CA ILE A 88 3.92 -4.15 6.30
C ILE A 88 4.95 -4.30 5.18
N GLU A 89 6.16 -3.73 5.33
CA GLU A 89 7.25 -3.93 4.39
C GLU A 89 7.57 -5.42 4.21
N SER A 90 7.84 -6.13 5.32
CA SER A 90 8.16 -7.56 5.30
C SER A 90 7.08 -8.41 4.66
N LEU A 91 5.81 -8.09 4.94
CA LEU A 91 4.66 -8.77 4.34
C LEU A 91 4.63 -8.58 2.82
N LEU A 92 4.64 -7.33 2.35
CA LEU A 92 4.51 -7.03 0.93
C LEU A 92 5.73 -7.51 0.14
N GLU A 93 6.92 -7.48 0.75
CA GLU A 93 8.10 -8.09 0.14
C GLU A 93 8.02 -9.61 0.07
N SER A 94 7.49 -10.27 1.10
CA SER A 94 7.31 -11.73 1.07
C SER A 94 6.34 -12.14 -0.04
N LEU A 95 5.26 -11.37 -0.24
CA LEU A 95 4.36 -11.52 -1.38
C LEU A 95 5.09 -11.31 -2.72
N GLY A 96 5.86 -10.22 -2.85
CA GLY A 96 6.64 -9.95 -4.06
C GLY A 96 7.62 -11.06 -4.41
N ARG A 97 8.36 -11.59 -3.42
CA ARG A 97 9.29 -12.72 -3.59
C ARG A 97 8.57 -14.02 -3.94
N ALA A 98 7.33 -14.18 -3.49
CA ALA A 98 6.48 -15.30 -3.84
C ALA A 98 5.88 -15.19 -5.25
N GLY A 99 6.13 -14.09 -5.98
CA GLY A 99 5.60 -13.85 -7.34
C GLY A 99 4.26 -13.12 -7.36
N VAL A 100 3.96 -12.33 -6.32
CA VAL A 100 2.71 -11.56 -6.18
C VAL A 100 3.01 -10.07 -6.20
N THR A 101 2.52 -9.39 -7.23
CA THR A 101 2.38 -7.93 -7.25
C THR A 101 1.23 -7.54 -6.34
N THR A 102 1.50 -6.70 -5.35
CA THR A 102 0.50 -6.21 -4.39
C THR A 102 0.30 -4.71 -4.55
N ILE A 103 -0.96 -4.28 -4.63
CA ILE A 103 -1.38 -2.89 -4.55
C ILE A 103 -2.25 -2.73 -3.31
N LEU A 104 -1.85 -1.86 -2.40
CA LEU A 104 -2.62 -1.42 -1.26
C LEU A 104 -2.99 0.05 -1.44
N LYS A 105 -4.28 0.37 -1.40
CA LYS A 105 -4.77 1.74 -1.62
C LYS A 105 -5.77 2.13 -0.54
N VAL A 106 -5.69 3.39 -0.10
CA VAL A 106 -6.79 4.08 0.58
C VAL A 106 -7.35 5.18 -0.33
N ASP A 107 -8.67 5.24 -0.42
CA ASP A 107 -9.40 6.22 -1.22
C ASP A 107 -10.14 7.23 -0.34
N SER A 108 -9.74 8.50 -0.46
CA SER A 108 -10.27 9.62 0.32
C SER A 108 -11.77 9.87 0.09
N GLU A 109 -12.28 9.63 -1.12
CA GLU A 109 -13.70 9.83 -1.41
C GLU A 109 -14.55 8.73 -0.76
N ARG A 110 -14.04 7.50 -0.74
CA ARG A 110 -14.70 6.36 -0.09
C ARG A 110 -14.70 6.45 1.43
N ILE A 111 -13.64 7.00 2.04
CA ILE A 111 -13.64 7.34 3.49
C ILE A 111 -14.84 8.23 3.85
N MET A 112 -15.21 9.15 2.95
CA MET A 112 -16.25 10.15 3.21
C MET A 112 -17.66 9.70 2.82
N SER A 113 -17.81 8.62 2.04
CA SER A 113 -19.09 8.26 1.40
C SER A 113 -19.67 6.91 1.85
N ASP A 114 -18.99 5.80 1.58
CA ASP A 114 -19.51 4.44 1.73
C ASP A 114 -18.79 3.59 2.79
N GLY A 115 -17.63 4.08 3.26
CA GLY A 115 -16.83 3.42 4.29
C GLY A 115 -15.89 2.34 3.78
N ASN A 116 -16.00 1.89 2.51
CA ASN A 116 -15.11 0.89 1.91
C ASN A 116 -13.83 1.54 1.36
N ALA A 117 -13.13 2.23 2.26
CA ALA A 117 -11.99 3.09 1.96
C ALA A 117 -10.77 2.35 1.43
N TRP A 118 -10.61 1.08 1.81
CA TRP A 118 -9.44 0.29 1.53
C TRP A 118 -9.64 -0.59 0.30
N THR A 119 -8.63 -0.65 -0.54
CA THR A 119 -8.53 -1.61 -1.64
C THR A 119 -7.23 -2.38 -1.48
N ILE A 120 -7.30 -3.70 -1.53
CA ILE A 120 -6.14 -4.55 -1.82
C ILE A 120 -6.35 -5.25 -3.16
N SER A 121 -5.27 -5.32 -3.92
CA SER A 121 -5.24 -5.96 -5.22
C SER A 121 -3.97 -6.79 -5.35
N LEU A 122 -4.13 -8.05 -5.74
CA LEU A 122 -3.06 -9.02 -5.91
C LEU A 122 -3.09 -9.55 -7.35
N GLY A 123 -1.94 -9.55 -7.99
CA GLY A 123 -1.72 -10.12 -9.32
C GLY A 123 -0.32 -10.72 -9.39
N GLY A 124 0.06 -11.27 -10.54
CA GLY A 124 1.41 -11.77 -10.77
C GLY A 124 1.48 -13.27 -11.04
N SER A 125 2.69 -13.72 -11.34
CA SER A 125 3.02 -15.06 -11.82
C SER A 125 2.54 -16.18 -10.88
N ALA A 126 2.49 -15.94 -9.57
CA ALA A 126 2.05 -16.92 -8.58
C ALA A 126 0.55 -17.24 -8.63
N LEU A 127 -0.26 -16.29 -9.12
CA LEU A 127 -1.71 -16.47 -9.24
C LEU A 127 -2.09 -17.12 -10.57
N GLY A 128 -1.24 -16.99 -11.59
CA GLY A 128 -1.49 -17.42 -12.96
C GLY A 128 -1.78 -16.25 -13.91
N GLU A 129 -1.58 -16.47 -15.21
CA GLU A 129 -1.50 -15.43 -16.26
C GLU A 129 -2.73 -14.49 -16.37
N PHE A 130 -3.89 -14.89 -15.82
CA PHE A 130 -5.14 -14.11 -15.88
C PHE A 130 -5.85 -13.98 -14.54
N GLU A 131 -5.22 -14.44 -13.46
CA GLU A 131 -5.83 -14.45 -12.13
C GLU A 131 -5.46 -13.17 -11.37
N PHE A 132 -6.48 -12.56 -10.81
CA PHE A 132 -6.37 -11.29 -10.11
C PHE A 132 -7.35 -11.28 -8.95
N VAL A 133 -6.85 -10.98 -7.77
CA VAL A 133 -7.65 -10.85 -6.55
C VAL A 133 -7.81 -9.37 -6.24
N ARG A 134 -9.03 -8.94 -5.96
CA ARG A 134 -9.31 -7.60 -5.46
C ARG A 134 -10.39 -7.63 -4.41
N TYR A 135 -10.13 -6.95 -3.31
CA TYR A 135 -11.10 -6.68 -2.27
C TYR A 135 -11.17 -5.17 -2.03
N ASP A 136 -12.40 -4.67 -1.86
CA ASP A 136 -12.67 -3.34 -1.35
C ASP A 136 -13.30 -3.53 0.04
N CYS A 137 -12.65 -3.04 1.10
CA CYS A 137 -13.06 -3.27 2.48
C CYS A 137 -13.09 -1.97 3.31
N PRO A 138 -13.79 -1.98 4.46
CA PRO A 138 -13.77 -0.88 5.41
C PRO A 138 -12.42 -0.63 6.09
N THR A 139 -11.60 -1.66 6.26
CA THR A 139 -10.33 -1.60 7.00
C THR A 139 -9.21 -2.33 6.27
N LEU A 140 -7.96 -1.98 6.60
CA LEU A 140 -6.78 -2.70 6.12
C LEU A 140 -6.82 -4.18 6.55
N SER A 141 -7.13 -4.46 7.82
CA SER A 141 -7.21 -5.83 8.35
C SER A 141 -8.19 -6.69 7.55
N GLU A 142 -9.40 -6.20 7.28
CA GLU A 142 -10.40 -6.95 6.51
C GLU A 142 -9.96 -7.19 5.06
N CYS A 143 -9.26 -6.23 4.45
CA CYS A 143 -8.62 -6.40 3.14
C CYS A 143 -7.58 -7.53 3.18
N LEU A 144 -6.66 -7.49 4.15
CA LEU A 144 -5.59 -8.48 4.30
C LEU A 144 -6.18 -9.88 4.56
N GLU A 145 -7.05 -10.02 5.55
CA GLU A 145 -7.72 -11.29 5.90
C GLU A 145 -8.44 -11.91 4.69
N SER A 146 -9.24 -11.11 3.97
CA SER A 146 -9.98 -11.58 2.79
C SER A 146 -9.03 -11.99 1.67
N SER A 147 -7.96 -11.22 1.45
CA SER A 147 -6.98 -11.49 0.41
C SER A 147 -6.13 -12.72 0.71
N PHE A 148 -5.76 -12.96 1.97
CA PHE A 148 -4.97 -14.12 2.40
C PHE A 148 -5.79 -15.41 2.34
N ALA A 149 -7.04 -15.36 2.81
CA ALA A 149 -7.97 -16.48 2.65
C ALA A 149 -8.09 -16.88 1.17
N ARG A 150 -8.12 -15.89 0.27
CA ARG A 150 -8.19 -16.12 -1.16
C ARG A 150 -6.87 -16.63 -1.76
N LEU A 151 -5.71 -16.12 -1.31
CA LEU A 151 -4.39 -16.60 -1.74
C LEU A 151 -4.21 -18.10 -1.45
N CYS A 152 -4.66 -18.57 -0.29
CA CYS A 152 -4.60 -19.98 0.09
C CYS A 152 -5.39 -20.93 -0.82
N GLU A 153 -6.26 -20.42 -1.70
CA GLU A 153 -6.94 -21.21 -2.73
C GLU A 153 -6.09 -21.43 -3.99
N PHE A 154 -5.03 -20.65 -4.19
CA PHE A 154 -4.13 -20.76 -5.34
C PHE A 154 -2.98 -21.75 -5.07
N PRO A 155 -2.45 -22.41 -6.11
CA PRO A 155 -1.22 -23.20 -5.97
C PRO A 155 -0.06 -22.32 -5.49
N GLY A 156 0.63 -22.73 -4.43
CA GLY A 156 1.75 -21.98 -3.87
C GLY A 156 2.09 -22.43 -2.47
N ASP A 157 3.19 -21.91 -1.93
CA ASP A 157 3.53 -22.04 -0.51
C ASP A 157 3.03 -20.78 0.22
N TRP A 158 1.96 -20.95 0.98
CA TRP A 158 1.27 -19.88 1.71
C TRP A 158 1.27 -20.12 3.22
N ASP A 159 2.01 -21.12 3.71
CA ASP A 159 1.99 -21.54 5.12
C ASP A 159 2.57 -20.46 6.07
N TRP A 160 3.26 -19.47 5.50
CA TRP A 160 3.84 -18.32 6.20
C TRP A 160 2.87 -17.14 6.38
N LEU A 161 1.76 -17.06 5.64
CA LEU A 161 0.79 -15.96 5.76
C LEU A 161 0.23 -15.75 7.19
N PRO A 162 -0.05 -16.81 7.98
CA PRO A 162 -0.51 -16.65 9.36
C PRO A 162 0.49 -15.94 10.30
N GLU A 163 1.75 -15.75 9.90
CA GLU A 163 2.71 -14.95 10.67
C GLU A 163 2.40 -13.44 10.62
N PHE A 164 1.56 -13.02 9.67
CA PHE A 164 1.19 -11.63 9.40
C PHE A 164 -0.29 -11.31 9.72
N SER A 165 -1.04 -12.27 10.28
CA SER A 165 -2.45 -12.14 10.69
C SER A 165 -2.65 -11.77 12.15
#